data_AF-V6M574-F1
#
_entry.id   AF-V6M574-F1
#
_cell.length_a   1.000
_cell.length_b   1.000
_cell.length_c   1.000
_cell.angle_alpha   90.00
_cell.angle_beta   90.00
_cell.angle_gamma   90.00
#
_symmetry.space_group_name_H-M   'P 1'
#
loop_
_entity.id
_entity.type
_entity.pdbx_description
1 polymer ?
#
loop_
_entity_poly.entity_id
_entity_poly.type
_entity_poly.pdbx_seq_one_letter_code
_entity_poly.pdbx_strand_id
1 'polypeptide(L)'
;MIRSWGKSLSLFVAFIVGVMTLGLVPSLAAGEVTLYTPYTSISVTPGESIHYNVEIINNSSQVQDAELTVQGLPENWEYQLTSGGWSLQQISVRPDQSQQVSLQVDVPLEIDKGSYRFQLVAAGKATLPLLVTVTEQGTFKTELTSEQPNMEGHASSSFHYKMTLRNRTAEKQLYSLTADVPSGWDVQFKVDGKSVTSVNVDANTTKDIDVEADPPEGIKQGAYKIPVKAATSATAASTELEAVITGSYAVKLSTPTGLLSTDVTAGGQRNLTLTVANTGSADLRDIELRADTPLNWEVTFEPKQIAKLEAGKTTEVTATIKADEKAIAGDYVVSMTSRAAEASSEAQFRVAVKTSMLWGWLGVLIILGVMGGVYYLFRTYGRR
;
A
#
# COMPACT_ATOMS: atom_id res chain seq x y z
N MET A 1 -65.11 -31.77 113.79
CA MET A 1 -63.76 -32.26 114.15
C MET A 1 -62.90 -32.21 112.89
N ILE A 2 -61.95 -31.27 112.85
CA ILE A 2 -60.48 -31.52 112.71
C ILE A 2 -60.11 -32.19 111.37
N ARG A 3 -59.24 -31.69 110.49
CA ARG A 3 -58.44 -30.46 110.34
C ARG A 3 -57.90 -30.49 108.91
N SER A 4 -57.62 -29.32 108.37
CA SER A 4 -56.93 -29.07 107.10
C SER A 4 -55.52 -29.69 107.00
N TRP A 5 -55.22 -30.28 105.86
CA TRP A 5 -53.90 -30.36 105.22
C TRP A 5 -54.18 -30.42 103.72
N GLY A 6 -53.60 -29.64 102.83
CA GLY A 6 -52.31 -28.96 102.88
C GLY A 6 -51.81 -29.04 101.43
N LYS A 7 -51.95 -27.92 100.72
CA LYS A 7 -51.57 -27.65 99.33
C LYS A 7 -50.28 -28.41 98.93
N SER A 8 -50.37 -29.35 98.00
CA SER A 8 -49.25 -29.78 97.14
C SER A 8 -49.72 -30.82 96.12
N LEU A 9 -50.47 -30.42 95.09
CA LEU A 9 -50.58 -31.22 93.86
C LEU A 9 -51.14 -30.39 92.70
N SER A 10 -50.65 -29.16 92.52
CA SER A 10 -51.06 -28.28 91.41
C SER A 10 -49.90 -27.96 90.45
N LEU A 11 -48.91 -28.85 90.36
CA LEU A 11 -47.67 -28.62 89.61
C LEU A 11 -47.13 -29.93 89.03
N PHE A 12 -47.95 -30.65 88.25
CA PHE A 12 -47.45 -31.77 87.45
C PHE A 12 -48.19 -32.01 86.12
N VAL A 13 -49.09 -31.11 85.69
CA VAL A 13 -49.85 -31.25 84.42
C VAL A 13 -49.67 -30.04 83.48
N ALA A 14 -48.80 -29.09 83.83
CA ALA A 14 -48.50 -27.91 83.00
C ALA A 14 -47.04 -27.87 82.48
N PHE A 15 -46.41 -29.03 82.30
CA PHE A 15 -45.06 -29.17 81.74
C PHE A 15 -44.95 -30.30 80.70
N ILE A 16 -46.03 -30.60 79.96
CA ILE A 16 -46.02 -31.52 78.79
C ILE A 16 -46.88 -30.91 77.66
N VAL A 17 -46.83 -29.58 77.48
CA VAL A 17 -47.42 -28.88 76.31
C VAL A 17 -46.43 -27.84 75.77
N GLY A 18 -45.13 -28.16 75.85
CA GLY A 18 -44.06 -27.21 75.58
C GLY A 18 -42.84 -27.78 74.90
N VAL A 19 -42.92 -28.91 74.19
CA VAL A 19 -41.85 -29.41 73.30
C VAL A 19 -42.48 -30.28 72.21
N MET A 20 -43.12 -29.69 71.19
CA MET A 20 -43.36 -30.36 69.90
C MET A 20 -43.70 -29.36 68.78
N THR A 21 -42.99 -28.24 68.73
CA THR A 21 -42.74 -27.55 67.46
C THR A 21 -41.40 -28.06 66.94
N LEU A 22 -41.37 -29.31 66.48
CA LEU A 22 -40.35 -29.74 65.54
C LEU A 22 -40.60 -28.92 64.29
N GLY A 23 -39.84 -27.84 64.15
CA GLY A 23 -39.65 -27.21 62.86
C GLY A 23 -39.24 -28.30 61.88
N LEU A 24 -40.07 -28.53 60.88
CA LEU A 24 -39.62 -29.07 59.61
C LEU A 24 -38.58 -28.08 59.10
N VAL A 25 -37.33 -28.28 59.50
CA VAL A 25 -36.20 -27.79 58.74
C VAL A 25 -36.35 -28.50 57.41
N PRO A 26 -36.59 -27.82 56.28
CA PRO A 26 -36.56 -28.50 54.99
C PRO A 26 -35.18 -29.16 54.92
N SER A 27 -35.15 -30.49 54.88
CA SER A 27 -33.94 -31.17 54.44
C SER A 27 -33.68 -30.63 53.05
N LEU A 28 -32.61 -29.86 52.88
CA LEU A 28 -32.03 -29.68 51.56
C LEU A 28 -31.72 -31.10 51.09
N ALA A 29 -32.62 -31.65 50.27
CA ALA A 29 -32.34 -32.89 49.59
C ALA A 29 -30.99 -32.67 48.89
N ALA A 30 -30.01 -33.51 49.18
CA ALA A 30 -28.84 -33.61 48.32
C ALA A 30 -29.39 -33.81 46.91
N GLY A 31 -29.04 -32.92 45.98
CA GLY A 31 -29.55 -32.99 44.61
C GLY A 31 -29.36 -34.41 44.08
N GLU A 32 -30.43 -35.00 43.56
CA GLU A 32 -30.43 -36.39 43.07
C GLU A 32 -29.34 -36.61 42.00
N VAL A 33 -28.99 -35.53 41.29
CA VAL A 33 -27.88 -35.47 40.34
C VAL A 33 -26.93 -34.34 40.74
N THR A 34 -25.62 -34.58 40.60
CA THR A 34 -24.57 -33.56 40.73
C THR A 34 -23.78 -33.48 39.42
N LEU A 35 -23.44 -32.26 39.00
CA LEU A 35 -22.52 -32.00 37.90
C LEU A 35 -21.18 -31.57 38.47
N TYR A 36 -20.09 -32.20 38.06
CA TYR A 36 -18.76 -31.93 38.56
C TYR A 36 -17.74 -31.75 37.43
N THR A 37 -16.90 -30.72 37.54
CA THR A 37 -15.67 -30.60 36.76
C THR A 37 -14.60 -29.94 37.63
N PRO A 38 -13.33 -30.35 37.53
CA PRO A 38 -12.26 -29.69 38.27
C PRO A 38 -11.97 -28.26 37.76
N TYR A 39 -12.43 -27.90 36.56
CA TYR A 39 -12.11 -26.63 35.91
C TYR A 39 -13.36 -25.74 35.75
N THR A 40 -13.72 -24.99 36.77
CA THR A 40 -14.90 -24.10 36.75
C THR A 40 -14.57 -22.65 36.35
N SER A 41 -13.28 -22.29 36.34
CA SER A 41 -12.79 -20.98 35.92
C SER A 41 -11.52 -21.15 35.11
N ILE A 42 -11.51 -20.67 33.87
CA ILE A 42 -10.36 -20.76 32.97
C ILE A 42 -10.09 -19.43 32.28
N SER A 43 -8.86 -19.25 31.82
CA SER A 43 -8.41 -18.08 31.06
C SER A 43 -7.96 -18.52 29.69
N VAL A 44 -8.43 -17.82 28.66
CA VAL A 44 -8.22 -18.17 27.25
C VAL A 44 -7.92 -16.92 26.42
N THR A 45 -7.38 -17.13 25.23
CA THR A 45 -7.29 -16.10 24.19
C THR A 45 -8.45 -16.23 23.19
N PRO A 46 -8.78 -15.15 22.46
CA PRO A 46 -9.78 -15.20 21.39
C PRO A 46 -9.48 -16.31 20.36
N GLY A 47 -10.49 -17.10 19.97
CA GLY A 47 -10.36 -18.19 18.99
C GLY A 47 -10.05 -19.58 19.57
N GLU A 48 -9.80 -19.71 20.88
CA GLU A 48 -9.53 -21.03 21.49
C GLU A 48 -10.79 -21.88 21.68
N SER A 49 -10.64 -23.21 21.57
CA SER A 49 -11.68 -24.20 21.86
C SER A 49 -11.44 -24.85 23.22
N ILE A 50 -12.38 -24.65 24.14
CA ILE A 50 -12.33 -25.16 25.50
C ILE A 50 -13.01 -26.53 25.56
N HIS A 51 -12.38 -27.51 26.18
CA HIS A 51 -12.95 -28.85 26.37
C HIS A 51 -13.11 -29.16 27.87
N TYR A 52 -14.32 -29.04 28.39
CA TYR A 52 -14.66 -29.44 29.75
C TYR A 52 -15.00 -30.93 29.79
N ASN A 53 -14.28 -31.69 30.62
CA ASN A 53 -14.75 -33.01 31.02
C ASN A 53 -15.64 -32.85 32.26
N VAL A 54 -16.94 -33.13 32.08
CA VAL A 54 -17.96 -33.00 33.12
C VAL A 54 -18.44 -34.39 33.53
N GLU A 55 -18.39 -34.67 34.82
CA GLU A 55 -18.92 -35.86 35.44
C GLU A 55 -20.35 -35.61 35.93
N ILE A 56 -21.29 -36.43 35.47
CA ILE A 56 -22.68 -36.44 35.93
C ILE A 56 -22.80 -37.58 36.93
N ILE A 57 -23.05 -37.23 38.19
CA ILE A 57 -23.09 -38.18 39.32
C ILE A 57 -24.54 -38.32 39.76
N ASN A 58 -25.03 -39.56 39.83
CA ASN A 58 -26.36 -39.86 40.36
C ASN A 58 -26.22 -40.33 41.82
N ASN A 59 -26.70 -39.50 42.76
CA ASN A 59 -26.67 -39.79 44.20
C ASN A 59 -28.00 -40.39 44.71
N SER A 60 -28.91 -40.73 43.79
CA SER A 60 -30.21 -41.32 44.11
C SER A 60 -30.18 -42.84 43.97
N SER A 61 -31.19 -43.50 44.56
CA SER A 61 -31.39 -44.94 44.46
C SER A 61 -32.10 -45.39 43.17
N GLN A 62 -32.40 -44.46 42.25
CA GLN A 62 -33.10 -44.72 40.99
C GLN A 62 -32.25 -44.30 39.78
N VAL A 63 -32.55 -44.85 38.60
CA VAL A 63 -31.92 -44.38 37.36
C VAL A 63 -32.38 -42.95 37.10
N GLN A 64 -31.43 -42.06 36.79
CA GLN A 64 -31.70 -40.65 36.54
C GLN A 64 -31.36 -40.31 35.09
N ASP A 65 -32.35 -39.83 34.36
CA ASP A 65 -32.17 -39.22 33.06
C ASP A 65 -31.95 -37.72 33.21
N ALA A 66 -30.82 -37.21 32.72
CA ALA A 66 -30.46 -35.80 32.77
C ALA A 66 -30.43 -35.22 31.36
N GLU A 67 -31.38 -34.34 31.05
CA GLU A 67 -31.35 -33.50 29.85
C GLU A 67 -30.36 -32.35 30.08
N LEU A 68 -29.35 -32.23 29.21
CA LEU A 68 -28.24 -31.31 29.37
C LEU A 68 -28.35 -30.16 28.37
N THR A 69 -28.28 -28.94 28.87
CA THR A 69 -28.26 -27.73 28.04
C THR A 69 -27.28 -26.71 28.61
N VAL A 70 -26.66 -25.92 27.73
CA VAL A 70 -25.88 -24.75 28.14
C VAL A 70 -26.82 -23.54 28.18
N GLN A 71 -26.72 -22.72 29.21
CA GLN A 71 -27.50 -21.49 29.38
C GLN A 71 -26.58 -20.30 29.69
N GLY A 72 -26.97 -19.12 29.26
CA GLY A 72 -26.20 -17.89 29.49
C GLY A 72 -24.91 -17.80 28.67
N LEU A 73 -24.74 -18.65 27.66
CA LEU A 73 -23.64 -18.53 26.71
C LEU A 73 -23.87 -17.28 25.84
N PRO A 74 -22.86 -16.42 25.62
CA PRO A 74 -23.01 -15.26 24.74
C PRO A 74 -23.41 -15.65 23.31
N GLU A 75 -24.18 -14.79 22.62
CA GLU A 75 -24.81 -15.12 21.33
C GLU A 75 -23.83 -15.51 20.20
N ASN A 76 -22.58 -15.05 20.28
CA ASN A 76 -21.53 -15.30 19.29
C ASN A 76 -20.59 -16.47 19.63
N TRP A 77 -20.91 -17.26 20.66
CA TRP A 77 -20.15 -18.44 21.07
C TRP A 77 -20.87 -19.70 20.63
N GLU A 78 -20.11 -20.71 20.22
CA GLU A 78 -20.64 -22.01 19.84
C GLU A 78 -20.29 -23.05 20.92
N TYR A 79 -21.13 -24.08 21.05
CA TYR A 79 -20.86 -25.19 21.97
C TYR A 79 -21.35 -26.52 21.41
N GLN A 80 -20.70 -27.59 21.84
CA GLN A 80 -21.11 -28.95 21.52
C GLN A 80 -21.00 -29.86 22.75
N LEU A 81 -22.05 -30.64 23.01
CA LEU A 81 -22.06 -31.67 24.05
C LEU A 81 -21.89 -33.03 23.39
N THR A 82 -20.91 -33.81 23.84
CA THR A 82 -20.64 -35.15 23.31
C THR A 82 -20.36 -36.19 24.39
N SER A 83 -20.75 -37.44 24.13
CA SER A 83 -20.35 -38.60 24.94
C SER A 83 -20.29 -39.84 24.05
N GLY A 84 -19.23 -40.66 24.20
CA GLY A 84 -19.05 -41.86 23.38
C GLY A 84 -19.01 -41.63 21.86
N GLY A 85 -18.61 -40.42 21.42
CA GLY A 85 -18.56 -40.02 20.01
C GLY A 85 -19.87 -39.49 19.42
N TRP A 86 -20.94 -39.39 20.22
CA TRP A 86 -22.25 -38.91 19.78
C TRP A 86 -22.55 -37.52 20.35
N SER A 87 -23.29 -36.70 19.58
CA SER A 87 -23.87 -35.46 20.09
C SER A 87 -24.96 -35.78 21.11
N LEU A 88 -24.93 -35.09 22.25
CA LEU A 88 -25.67 -35.44 23.45
C LEU A 88 -26.75 -34.39 23.75
N GLN A 89 -27.99 -34.86 23.92
CA GLN A 89 -29.11 -34.05 24.46
C GLN A 89 -29.51 -34.52 25.87
N GLN A 90 -29.46 -35.83 26.11
CA GLN A 90 -29.85 -36.45 27.36
C GLN A 90 -28.91 -37.61 27.69
N ILE A 91 -28.63 -37.82 28.97
CA ILE A 91 -27.80 -38.92 29.46
C ILE A 91 -28.48 -39.65 30.62
N SER A 92 -28.37 -40.98 30.65
CA SER A 92 -28.95 -41.82 31.69
C SER A 92 -27.85 -42.35 32.60
N VAL A 93 -28.01 -42.16 33.92
CA VAL A 93 -27.02 -42.54 34.93
C VAL A 93 -27.65 -43.47 35.95
N ARG A 94 -26.99 -44.61 36.21
CA ARG A 94 -27.45 -45.61 37.19
C ARG A 94 -27.32 -45.10 38.64
N PRO A 95 -28.08 -45.66 39.60
CA PRO A 95 -27.92 -45.35 41.02
C PRO A 95 -26.47 -45.46 41.47
N ASP A 96 -26.00 -44.49 42.27
CA ASP A 96 -24.65 -44.47 42.86
C ASP A 96 -23.52 -44.62 41.83
N GLN A 97 -23.73 -44.15 40.59
CA GLN A 97 -22.76 -44.18 39.49
C GLN A 97 -22.57 -42.79 38.89
N SER A 98 -21.53 -42.66 38.06
CA SER A 98 -21.25 -41.46 37.28
C SER A 98 -20.99 -41.76 35.81
N GLN A 99 -21.18 -40.75 34.97
CA GLN A 99 -20.94 -40.81 33.53
C GLN A 99 -20.21 -39.54 33.07
N GLN A 100 -19.28 -39.67 32.13
CA GLN A 100 -18.52 -38.54 31.59
C GLN A 100 -19.15 -37.97 30.31
N VAL A 101 -19.13 -36.64 30.23
CA VAL A 101 -19.58 -35.84 29.08
C VAL A 101 -18.51 -34.80 28.77
N SER A 102 -18.22 -34.64 27.48
CA SER A 102 -17.37 -33.58 26.99
C SER A 102 -18.24 -32.41 26.54
N LEU A 103 -18.03 -31.24 27.16
CA LEU A 103 -18.57 -29.97 26.71
C LEU A 103 -17.45 -29.20 26.01
N GLN A 104 -17.55 -29.08 24.69
CA GLN A 104 -16.71 -28.18 23.90
C GLN A 104 -17.39 -26.81 23.81
N VAL A 105 -16.62 -25.74 24.03
CA VAL A 105 -17.06 -24.35 23.88
C VAL A 105 -16.04 -23.60 23.04
N ASP A 106 -16.47 -23.01 21.93
CA ASP A 106 -15.60 -22.29 21.00
C ASP A 106 -15.71 -20.78 21.24
N VAL A 107 -14.58 -20.15 21.57
CA VAL A 107 -14.48 -18.71 21.83
C VAL A 107 -14.32 -17.96 20.51
N PRO A 108 -15.16 -16.97 20.19
CA PRO A 108 -15.05 -16.24 18.94
C PRO A 108 -13.75 -15.41 18.86
N LEU A 109 -13.29 -15.16 17.63
CA LEU A 109 -12.11 -14.34 17.35
C LEU A 109 -12.33 -12.85 17.62
N GLU A 110 -13.56 -12.36 17.42
CA GLU A 110 -13.95 -10.97 17.70
C GLU A 110 -14.71 -10.92 19.03
N ILE A 111 -14.01 -10.49 20.09
CA ILE A 111 -14.54 -10.50 21.44
C ILE A 111 -13.83 -9.50 22.35
N ASP A 112 -14.60 -8.85 23.23
CA ASP A 112 -14.04 -7.94 24.22
C ASP A 112 -13.30 -8.71 25.32
N LYS A 113 -12.22 -8.10 25.81
CA LYS A 113 -11.55 -8.58 27.02
C LYS A 113 -12.54 -8.54 28.17
N GLY A 114 -12.69 -9.66 28.89
CA GLY A 114 -13.65 -9.72 29.99
C GLY A 114 -13.90 -11.12 30.53
N SER A 115 -14.83 -11.19 31.48
CA SER A 115 -15.24 -12.42 32.15
C SER A 115 -16.66 -12.80 31.72
N TYR A 116 -16.78 -13.94 31.05
CA TYR A 116 -18.02 -14.47 30.50
C TYR A 116 -18.48 -15.65 31.36
N ARG A 117 -19.70 -15.53 31.91
CA ARG A 117 -20.29 -16.56 32.77
C ARG A 117 -21.42 -17.24 32.02
N PHE A 118 -21.39 -18.57 32.04
CA PHE A 118 -22.46 -19.42 31.53
C PHE A 118 -22.58 -20.64 32.45
N GLN A 119 -23.58 -21.48 32.21
CA GLN A 119 -23.82 -22.64 33.06
C GLN A 119 -24.24 -23.85 32.23
N LEU A 120 -23.76 -25.03 32.61
CA LEU A 120 -24.31 -26.30 32.15
C LEU A 120 -25.42 -26.71 33.10
N VAL A 121 -26.61 -26.95 32.55
CA VAL A 121 -27.82 -27.25 33.31
C VAL A 121 -28.29 -28.66 32.99
N ALA A 122 -28.50 -29.45 34.06
CA ALA A 122 -29.31 -30.65 34.00
C ALA A 122 -30.75 -30.26 34.38
N ALA A 123 -31.67 -30.29 33.43
CA ALA A 123 -33.01 -29.71 33.56
C ALA A 123 -33.74 -30.20 34.83
N GLY A 124 -34.06 -29.27 35.74
CA GLY A 124 -34.76 -29.55 37.00
C GLY A 124 -33.93 -30.30 38.07
N LYS A 125 -32.65 -30.57 37.84
CA LYS A 125 -31.82 -31.42 38.72
C LYS A 125 -30.58 -30.71 39.28
N ALA A 126 -29.74 -30.14 38.42
CA ALA A 126 -28.46 -29.56 38.82
C ALA A 126 -28.01 -28.45 37.87
N THR A 127 -27.09 -27.63 38.35
CA THR A 127 -26.49 -26.54 37.57
C THR A 127 -25.01 -26.43 37.92
N LEU A 128 -24.17 -26.36 36.89
CA LEU A 128 -22.73 -26.18 36.99
C LEU A 128 -22.36 -24.81 36.41
N PRO A 129 -22.07 -23.80 37.26
CA PRO A 129 -21.61 -22.50 36.79
C PRO A 129 -20.17 -22.59 36.27
N LEU A 130 -19.93 -21.98 35.11
CA LEU A 130 -18.65 -21.92 34.43
C LEU A 130 -18.28 -20.46 34.15
N LEU A 131 -17.00 -20.15 34.29
CA LEU A 131 -16.44 -18.83 34.03
C LEU A 131 -15.27 -18.95 33.06
N VAL A 132 -15.34 -18.18 31.97
CA VAL A 132 -14.25 -18.02 31.02
C VAL A 132 -13.79 -16.57 31.05
N THR A 133 -12.50 -16.36 31.29
CA THR A 133 -11.87 -15.03 31.24
C THR A 133 -11.07 -14.91 29.96
N VAL A 134 -11.55 -14.04 29.05
CA VAL A 134 -10.81 -13.68 27.85
C VAL A 134 -9.74 -12.68 28.25
N THR A 135 -8.48 -13.06 28.07
CA THR A 135 -7.31 -12.35 28.61
C THR A 135 -6.95 -11.07 27.84
N GLU A 136 -7.33 -11.01 26.57
CA GLU A 136 -7.09 -9.90 25.66
C GLU A 136 -8.26 -9.68 24.70
N GLN A 137 -8.39 -8.48 24.16
CA GLN A 137 -9.45 -8.18 23.20
C GLN A 137 -9.11 -8.82 21.85
N GLY A 138 -9.99 -9.70 21.38
CA GLY A 138 -9.91 -10.27 20.05
C GLY A 138 -10.41 -9.25 19.05
N THR A 139 -9.50 -8.65 18.29
CA THR A 139 -9.86 -7.82 17.13
C THR A 139 -9.32 -8.49 15.88
N PHE A 140 -10.19 -8.98 15.00
CA PHE A 140 -9.75 -9.56 13.75
C PHE A 140 -9.44 -8.47 12.72
N LYS A 141 -8.28 -7.79 12.90
CA LYS A 141 -7.93 -6.58 12.17
C LYS A 141 -6.45 -6.56 11.78
N THR A 142 -6.18 -5.95 10.63
CA THR A 142 -4.85 -5.53 10.21
C THR A 142 -4.77 -4.01 10.27
N GLU A 143 -3.63 -3.48 10.70
CA GLU A 143 -3.38 -2.03 10.66
C GLU A 143 -2.07 -1.78 9.92
N LEU A 144 -2.05 -0.72 9.12
CA LEU A 144 -0.90 -0.31 8.34
C LEU A 144 -0.78 1.20 8.43
N THR A 145 0.32 1.69 8.99
CA THR A 145 0.51 3.11 9.30
C THR A 145 1.89 3.58 8.86
N SER A 146 2.04 4.88 8.60
CA SER A 146 3.33 5.54 8.41
C SER A 146 3.36 6.85 9.20
N GLU A 147 4.47 7.12 9.88
CA GLU A 147 4.68 8.39 10.59
C GLU A 147 5.11 9.52 9.63
N GLN A 148 5.67 9.16 8.48
CA GLN A 148 6.16 10.09 7.46
C GLN A 148 5.54 9.73 6.10
N PRO A 149 4.21 9.89 5.92
CA PRO A 149 3.54 9.50 4.69
C PRO A 149 3.87 10.43 3.51
N ASN A 150 4.43 11.62 3.77
CA ASN A 150 4.76 12.59 2.73
C ASN A 150 6.27 12.85 2.70
N MET A 151 6.85 12.88 1.50
CA MET A 151 8.24 13.26 1.25
C MET A 151 8.35 14.18 0.04
N GLU A 152 9.37 15.05 0.04
CA GLU A 152 9.67 15.97 -1.05
C GLU A 152 11.08 15.71 -1.60
N GLY A 153 11.24 15.76 -2.92
CA GLY A 153 12.51 15.44 -3.59
C GLY A 153 12.54 15.87 -5.05
N HIS A 154 13.69 15.71 -5.70
CA HIS A 154 13.80 15.98 -7.14
C HIS A 154 13.27 14.80 -7.96
N ALA A 155 13.00 15.01 -9.25
CA ALA A 155 12.54 13.95 -10.15
C ALA A 155 13.53 12.78 -10.32
N SER A 156 14.80 12.97 -9.95
CA SER A 156 15.85 11.93 -9.98
C SER A 156 16.12 11.29 -8.61
N SER A 157 15.33 11.64 -7.58
CA SER A 157 15.49 11.11 -6.22
C SER A 157 14.66 9.85 -6.03
N SER A 158 15.19 8.92 -5.23
CA SER A 158 14.41 7.80 -4.69
C SER A 158 13.73 8.23 -3.38
N PHE A 159 12.47 7.85 -3.20
CA PHE A 159 11.67 8.20 -2.02
C PHE A 159 11.58 6.99 -1.08
N HIS A 160 12.07 7.13 0.16
CA HIS A 160 12.15 6.05 1.13
C HIS A 160 11.20 6.28 2.30
N TYR A 161 10.15 5.49 2.39
CA TYR A 161 9.15 5.55 3.46
C TYR A 161 9.34 4.39 4.42
N LYS A 162 8.94 4.62 5.67
CA LYS A 162 8.81 3.57 6.67
C LYS A 162 7.35 3.37 7.05
N MET A 163 6.91 2.12 7.02
CA MET A 163 5.56 1.71 7.36
C MET A 163 5.60 0.67 8.47
N THR A 164 4.64 0.73 9.39
CA THR A 164 4.46 -0.27 10.45
C THR A 164 3.19 -1.06 10.18
N LEU A 165 3.36 -2.35 9.96
CA LEU A 165 2.28 -3.32 9.78
C LEU A 165 2.02 -4.00 11.13
N ARG A 166 0.79 -3.93 11.63
CA ARG A 166 0.35 -4.61 12.85
C ARG A 166 -0.64 -5.71 12.53
N ASN A 167 -0.30 -6.93 12.96
CA ASN A 167 -1.21 -8.07 12.94
C ASN A 167 -1.96 -8.13 14.28
N ARG A 168 -3.25 -7.79 14.33
CA ARG A 168 -4.06 -7.95 15.56
C ARG A 168 -4.83 -9.27 15.62
N THR A 169 -4.57 -10.18 14.70
CA THR A 169 -5.18 -11.52 14.74
C THR A 169 -4.49 -12.42 15.77
N ALA A 170 -5.18 -13.48 16.19
CA ALA A 170 -4.68 -14.47 17.15
C ALA A 170 -3.64 -15.44 16.56
N GLU A 171 -3.41 -15.40 15.25
CA GLU A 171 -2.49 -16.30 14.55
C GLU A 171 -1.43 -15.53 13.76
N LYS A 172 -0.37 -16.25 13.39
CA LYS A 172 0.63 -15.75 12.44
C LYS A 172 0.01 -15.61 11.06
N GLN A 173 0.23 -14.46 10.42
CA GLN A 173 -0.33 -14.15 9.11
C GLN A 173 0.77 -13.85 8.09
N LEU A 174 0.57 -14.30 6.84
CA LEU A 174 1.38 -13.93 5.68
C LEU A 174 0.68 -12.82 4.90
N TYR A 175 1.23 -11.61 4.96
CA TYR A 175 0.69 -10.44 4.28
C TYR A 175 1.33 -10.28 2.91
N SER A 176 0.52 -10.21 1.84
CA SER A 176 0.94 -9.72 0.53
C SER A 176 1.00 -8.20 0.55
N LEU A 177 2.07 -7.63 -0.01
CA LEU A 177 2.31 -6.20 -0.10
C LEU A 177 2.14 -5.74 -1.54
N THR A 178 1.38 -4.67 -1.75
CA THR A 178 1.10 -4.11 -3.07
C THR A 178 1.07 -2.59 -3.01
N ALA A 179 1.50 -1.93 -4.09
CA ALA A 179 1.35 -0.50 -4.28
C ALA A 179 0.57 -0.24 -5.57
N ASP A 180 -0.38 0.68 -5.53
CA ASP A 180 -1.20 1.08 -6.68
C ASP A 180 -0.71 2.41 -7.24
N VAL A 181 0.35 2.37 -8.05
CA VAL A 181 1.02 3.57 -8.58
C VAL A 181 0.76 3.80 -10.06
N PRO A 182 0.84 5.06 -10.53
CA PRO A 182 0.78 5.36 -11.96
C PRO A 182 1.87 4.62 -12.75
N SER A 183 1.60 4.38 -14.04
CA SER A 183 2.54 3.70 -14.93
C SER A 183 3.94 4.34 -14.91
N GLY A 184 4.97 3.51 -14.77
CA GLY A 184 6.38 3.90 -14.83
C GLY A 184 7.04 4.12 -13.47
N TRP A 185 6.27 4.21 -12.38
CA TRP A 185 6.83 4.16 -11.03
C TRP A 185 7.33 2.76 -10.71
N ASP A 186 8.52 2.67 -10.13
CA ASP A 186 9.02 1.43 -9.54
C ASP A 186 8.86 1.52 -8.02
N VAL A 187 8.20 0.52 -7.41
CA VAL A 187 7.99 0.48 -5.96
C VAL A 187 8.45 -0.86 -5.43
N GLN A 188 9.38 -0.81 -4.47
CA GLN A 188 9.96 -1.98 -3.85
C GLN A 188 9.73 -1.97 -2.33
N PHE A 189 9.24 -3.08 -1.80
CA PHE A 189 9.12 -3.27 -0.35
C PHE A 189 10.35 -3.99 0.17
N LYS A 190 10.93 -3.49 1.26
CA LYS A 190 12.08 -4.09 1.93
C LYS A 190 11.74 -4.39 3.39
N VAL A 191 12.16 -5.56 3.83
CA VAL A 191 12.06 -6.01 5.23
C VAL A 191 13.41 -6.57 5.62
N ASP A 192 13.97 -6.08 6.73
CA ASP A 192 15.31 -6.48 7.19
C ASP A 192 16.37 -6.31 6.07
N GLY A 193 16.22 -5.26 5.25
CA GLY A 193 17.11 -4.91 4.12
C GLY A 193 16.94 -5.74 2.84
N LYS A 194 15.96 -6.65 2.77
CA LYS A 194 15.74 -7.51 1.59
C LYS A 194 14.44 -7.18 0.88
N SER A 195 14.46 -7.16 -0.45
CA SER A 195 13.25 -6.95 -1.25
C SER A 195 12.28 -8.11 -1.12
N VAL A 196 11.01 -7.82 -0.85
CA VAL A 196 9.96 -8.79 -0.60
C VAL A 196 8.65 -8.38 -1.28
N THR A 197 7.80 -9.35 -1.59
CA THR A 197 6.40 -9.13 -2.02
C THR A 197 5.39 -9.55 -0.95
N SER A 198 5.88 -10.17 0.13
CA SER A 198 5.08 -10.62 1.26
C SER A 198 5.91 -10.70 2.54
N VAL A 199 5.26 -10.55 3.70
CA VAL A 199 5.90 -10.62 5.01
C VAL A 199 5.07 -11.41 6.00
N ASN A 200 5.74 -12.27 6.78
CA ASN A 200 5.14 -12.99 7.89
C ASN A 200 5.16 -12.12 9.16
N VAL A 201 4.02 -11.99 9.83
CA VAL A 201 3.87 -11.25 11.08
C VAL A 201 3.16 -12.14 12.10
N ASP A 202 3.80 -12.36 13.25
CA ASP A 202 3.25 -13.22 14.32
C ASP A 202 2.00 -12.56 14.97
N ALA A 203 1.22 -13.35 15.69
CA ALA A 203 0.00 -12.90 16.35
C ALA A 203 0.25 -11.70 17.28
N ASN A 204 -0.61 -10.68 17.22
CA ASN A 204 -0.53 -9.46 18.03
C ASN A 204 0.83 -8.72 17.97
N THR A 205 1.64 -8.93 16.93
CA THR A 205 2.94 -8.27 16.75
C THR A 205 2.92 -7.21 15.63
N THR A 206 3.99 -6.42 15.58
CA THR A 206 4.26 -5.43 14.53
C THR A 206 5.51 -5.78 13.75
N LYS A 207 5.53 -5.41 12.47
CA LYS A 207 6.71 -5.49 11.62
C LYS A 207 6.87 -4.17 10.85
N ASP A 208 8.09 -3.66 10.82
CA ASP A 208 8.44 -2.51 10.00
C ASP A 208 8.74 -2.94 8.56
N ILE A 209 8.29 -2.13 7.62
CA ILE A 209 8.44 -2.32 6.18
C ILE A 209 8.96 -1.02 5.61
N ASP A 210 10.11 -1.08 4.95
CA ASP A 210 10.64 0.03 4.17
C ASP A 210 10.03 -0.01 2.77
N VAL A 211 9.63 1.14 2.25
CA VAL A 211 9.09 1.29 0.90
C VAL A 211 10.00 2.24 0.13
N GLU A 212 10.56 1.77 -0.96
CA GLU A 212 11.36 2.56 -1.89
C GLU A 212 10.53 2.80 -3.14
N ALA A 213 10.34 4.07 -3.49
CA ALA A 213 9.56 4.48 -4.65
C ALA A 213 10.40 5.38 -5.56
N ASP A 214 10.63 4.90 -6.78
CA ASP A 214 11.40 5.59 -7.80
C ASP A 214 10.46 6.19 -8.86
N PRO A 215 10.52 7.51 -9.10
CA PRO A 215 9.75 8.14 -10.17
C PRO A 215 10.27 7.74 -11.56
N PRO A 216 9.41 7.67 -12.58
CA PRO A 216 9.83 7.53 -13.97
C PRO A 216 10.63 8.75 -14.45
N GLU A 217 11.49 8.53 -15.46
CA GLU A 217 12.20 9.61 -16.13
C GLU A 217 11.22 10.63 -16.76
N GLY A 218 11.54 11.92 -16.65
CA GLY A 218 10.73 13.00 -17.21
C GLY A 218 9.40 13.24 -16.49
N ILE A 219 9.23 12.73 -15.26
CA ILE A 219 8.08 13.02 -14.43
C ILE A 219 7.93 14.54 -14.21
N LYS A 220 6.69 15.02 -14.29
CA LYS A 220 6.38 16.44 -14.07
C LYS A 220 6.41 16.78 -12.58
N GLN A 221 6.72 18.03 -12.25
CA GLN A 221 6.54 18.56 -10.90
C GLN A 221 5.09 18.35 -10.43
N GLY A 222 4.92 17.94 -9.18
CA GLY A 222 3.60 17.69 -8.59
C GLY A 222 3.64 16.74 -7.40
N ALA A 223 2.48 16.58 -6.75
CA ALA A 223 2.29 15.59 -5.71
C ALA A 223 1.70 14.30 -6.32
N TYR A 224 2.33 13.17 -6.03
CA TYR A 224 1.95 11.86 -6.53
C TYR A 224 1.63 10.93 -5.37
N LYS A 225 0.43 10.35 -5.39
CA LYS A 225 -0.03 9.42 -4.37
C LYS A 225 0.47 8.01 -4.68
N ILE A 226 0.85 7.30 -3.63
CA ILE A 226 1.34 5.93 -3.62
C ILE A 226 0.51 5.17 -2.56
N PRO A 227 -0.72 4.75 -2.89
CA PRO A 227 -1.51 3.86 -2.04
C PRO A 227 -0.78 2.52 -1.89
N VAL A 228 -0.48 2.15 -0.64
CA VAL A 228 0.12 0.87 -0.29
C VAL A 228 -0.89 0.04 0.49
N LYS A 229 -1.00 -1.25 0.15
CA LYS A 229 -1.91 -2.20 0.78
C LYS A 229 -1.15 -3.44 1.26
N ALA A 230 -1.45 -3.86 2.48
CA ALA A 230 -1.07 -5.14 3.05
C ALA A 230 -2.33 -6.00 3.23
N ALA A 231 -2.35 -7.22 2.69
CA ALA A 231 -3.54 -8.07 2.69
C ALA A 231 -3.22 -9.55 2.93
N THR A 232 -4.13 -10.24 3.61
CA THR A 232 -4.18 -11.71 3.75
C THR A 232 -5.42 -12.24 3.02
N SER A 233 -5.75 -13.52 3.20
CA SER A 233 -7.03 -14.08 2.74
C SER A 233 -8.25 -13.53 3.49
N ALA A 234 -8.06 -12.97 4.68
CA ALA A 234 -9.16 -12.64 5.59
C ALA A 234 -9.22 -11.17 6.00
N THR A 235 -8.09 -10.47 6.06
CA THR A 235 -8.01 -9.06 6.46
C THR A 235 -7.12 -8.27 5.51
N ALA A 236 -7.33 -6.96 5.45
CA ALA A 236 -6.46 -6.05 4.72
C ALA A 236 -6.41 -4.68 5.39
N ALA A 237 -5.30 -3.97 5.17
CA ALA A 237 -5.13 -2.58 5.55
C ALA A 237 -4.41 -1.82 4.43
N SER A 238 -4.68 -0.53 4.33
CA SER A 238 -4.03 0.35 3.35
C SER A 238 -3.64 1.66 4.00
N THR A 239 -2.54 2.24 3.53
CA THR A 239 -2.10 3.60 3.84
C THR A 239 -1.75 4.30 2.53
N GLU A 240 -1.89 5.61 2.47
CA GLU A 240 -1.49 6.42 1.32
C GLU A 240 -0.19 7.14 1.64
N LEU A 241 0.84 6.91 0.82
CA LEU A 241 2.07 7.68 0.83
C LEU A 241 2.01 8.74 -0.28
N GLU A 242 2.81 9.79 -0.20
CA GLU A 242 2.83 10.89 -1.15
C GLU A 242 4.26 11.36 -1.43
N ALA A 243 4.63 11.36 -2.71
CA ALA A 243 5.89 11.91 -3.21
C ALA A 243 5.63 13.27 -3.88
N VAL A 244 6.21 14.33 -3.32
CA VAL A 244 6.19 15.68 -3.88
C VAL A 244 7.44 15.88 -4.73
N ILE A 245 7.27 15.82 -6.05
CA ILE A 245 8.34 16.12 -7.00
C ILE A 245 8.52 17.63 -7.08
N THR A 246 9.71 18.09 -6.74
CA THR A 246 10.15 19.48 -6.93
C THR A 246 10.58 19.72 -8.37
N GLY A 247 10.30 20.93 -8.86
CA GLY A 247 10.63 21.34 -10.22
C GLY A 247 12.14 21.49 -10.43
N SER A 248 12.67 20.85 -11.46
CA SER A 248 13.99 21.12 -12.02
C SER A 248 13.82 21.72 -13.41
N TYR A 249 14.70 22.65 -13.76
CA TYR A 249 14.68 23.36 -15.04
C TYR A 249 15.89 22.94 -15.87
N ALA A 250 15.65 22.39 -17.06
CA ALA A 250 16.71 22.04 -18.00
C ALA A 250 16.20 22.12 -19.43
N VAL A 251 16.99 22.70 -20.32
CA VAL A 251 16.70 22.79 -21.75
C VAL A 251 17.86 22.18 -22.53
N LYS A 252 17.57 21.58 -23.68
CA LYS A 252 18.57 21.03 -24.61
C LYS A 252 18.27 21.51 -26.02
N LEU A 253 19.27 22.09 -26.67
CA LEU A 253 19.22 22.47 -28.08
C LEU A 253 19.99 21.46 -28.94
N SER A 254 19.37 20.96 -29.99
CA SER A 254 20.01 20.05 -30.96
C SER A 254 19.32 20.11 -32.32
N THR A 255 19.56 19.13 -33.19
CA THR A 255 18.80 18.89 -34.42
C THR A 255 18.09 17.54 -34.32
N PRO A 256 17.07 17.26 -35.17
CA PRO A 256 16.39 15.97 -35.16
C PRO A 256 17.33 14.76 -35.32
N THR A 257 18.46 14.95 -35.99
CA THR A 257 19.48 13.90 -36.22
C THR A 257 20.66 13.96 -35.24
N GLY A 258 20.71 14.97 -34.37
CA GLY A 258 21.86 15.27 -33.51
C GLY A 258 23.09 15.82 -34.26
N LEU A 259 23.03 15.97 -35.58
CA LEU A 259 24.11 16.53 -36.38
C LEU A 259 24.18 18.05 -36.20
N LEU A 260 25.32 18.54 -35.73
CA LEU A 260 25.61 19.96 -35.55
C LEU A 260 26.52 20.51 -36.65
N SER A 261 26.22 20.14 -37.90
CA SER A 261 26.96 20.65 -39.06
C SER A 261 26.05 20.84 -40.27
N THR A 262 26.41 21.81 -41.11
CA THR A 262 25.73 22.08 -42.38
C THR A 262 26.69 22.77 -43.34
N ASP A 263 26.28 22.93 -44.59
CA ASP A 263 26.97 23.78 -45.56
C ASP A 263 26.09 24.92 -46.06
N VAL A 264 26.74 25.98 -46.54
CA VAL A 264 26.11 27.16 -47.14
C VAL A 264 27.01 27.68 -48.27
N THR A 265 26.43 28.28 -49.30
CA THR A 265 27.21 28.99 -50.33
C THR A 265 27.48 30.42 -49.87
N ALA A 266 28.63 31.01 -50.21
CA ALA A 266 28.88 32.43 -49.93
C ALA A 266 27.74 33.33 -50.47
N GLY A 267 27.22 34.23 -49.64
CA GLY A 267 26.03 35.05 -49.92
C GLY A 267 24.69 34.31 -49.94
N GLY A 268 24.71 32.99 -49.79
CA GLY A 268 23.53 32.14 -49.75
C GLY A 268 22.91 32.06 -48.35
N GLN A 269 21.75 31.42 -48.32
CA GLN A 269 21.03 31.12 -47.08
C GLN A 269 20.79 29.61 -46.95
N ARG A 270 20.73 29.13 -45.70
CA ARG A 270 20.46 27.74 -45.36
C ARG A 270 19.46 27.68 -44.21
N ASN A 271 18.38 26.93 -44.42
CA ASN A 271 17.43 26.62 -43.36
C ASN A 271 17.85 25.33 -42.66
N LEU A 272 17.84 25.36 -41.33
CA LEU A 272 18.19 24.27 -40.45
C LEU A 272 17.04 24.06 -39.45
N THR A 273 16.56 22.83 -39.33
CA THR A 273 15.59 22.48 -38.29
C THR A 273 16.32 22.19 -36.98
N LEU A 274 16.01 22.96 -35.95
CA LEU A 274 16.47 22.78 -34.59
C LEU A 274 15.38 22.08 -33.76
N THR A 275 15.81 21.29 -32.79
CA THR A 275 14.95 20.68 -31.77
C THR A 275 15.32 21.29 -30.42
N VAL A 276 14.34 21.93 -29.79
CA VAL A 276 14.43 22.44 -28.41
C VAL A 276 13.66 21.47 -27.52
N ALA A 277 14.32 20.88 -26.53
CA ALA A 277 13.74 19.92 -25.60
C ALA A 277 13.79 20.44 -24.17
N ASN A 278 12.66 20.40 -23.45
CA ASN A 278 12.65 20.60 -22.01
C ASN A 278 12.93 19.25 -21.34
N THR A 279 14.13 19.11 -20.78
CA THR A 279 14.58 17.89 -20.09
C THR A 279 14.45 18.00 -18.57
N GLY A 280 13.87 19.10 -18.06
CA GLY A 280 13.54 19.27 -16.65
C GLY A 280 12.17 18.70 -16.28
N SER A 281 11.83 18.74 -14.99
CA SER A 281 10.52 18.35 -14.46
C SER A 281 9.51 19.50 -14.37
N ALA A 282 9.96 20.75 -14.53
CA ALA A 282 9.11 21.94 -14.54
C ALA A 282 8.92 22.52 -15.95
N ASP A 283 7.79 23.17 -16.18
CA ASP A 283 7.50 23.87 -17.44
C ASP A 283 8.48 25.04 -17.63
N LEU A 284 9.04 25.17 -18.83
CA LEU A 284 9.84 26.33 -19.22
C LEU A 284 8.94 27.36 -19.92
N ARG A 285 9.22 28.65 -19.68
CA ARG A 285 8.50 29.76 -20.31
C ARG A 285 9.47 30.71 -20.98
N ASP A 286 8.95 31.44 -21.96
CA ASP A 286 9.64 32.55 -22.62
C ASP A 286 11.03 32.16 -23.15
N ILE A 287 11.14 30.98 -23.77
CA ILE A 287 12.42 30.48 -24.28
C ILE A 287 12.81 31.29 -25.52
N GLU A 288 13.88 32.05 -25.42
CA GLU A 288 14.45 32.84 -26.51
C GLU A 288 15.55 32.07 -27.21
N LEU A 289 15.64 32.22 -28.54
CA LEU A 289 16.76 31.72 -29.33
C LEU A 289 17.65 32.88 -29.77
N ARG A 290 18.97 32.68 -29.63
CA ARG A 290 20.00 33.62 -30.03
C ARG A 290 21.11 32.90 -30.76
N ALA A 291 21.85 33.63 -31.58
CA ALA A 291 23.02 33.11 -32.27
C ALA A 291 24.19 34.08 -32.15
N ASP A 292 25.37 33.53 -31.91
CA ASP A 292 26.65 34.20 -32.06
C ASP A 292 27.28 33.74 -33.37
N THR A 293 27.46 34.68 -34.28
CA THR A 293 27.83 34.41 -35.67
C THR A 293 29.17 35.04 -36.04
N PRO A 294 29.82 34.56 -37.10
CA PRO A 294 30.93 35.28 -37.73
C PRO A 294 30.54 36.70 -38.16
N LEU A 295 31.53 37.54 -38.40
CA LEU A 295 31.33 38.93 -38.83
C LEU A 295 30.48 38.99 -40.11
N ASN A 296 29.47 39.88 -40.11
CA ASN A 296 28.53 40.12 -41.21
C ASN A 296 27.61 38.94 -41.60
N TRP A 297 27.55 37.89 -40.79
CA TRP A 297 26.57 36.83 -40.95
C TRP A 297 25.29 37.17 -40.19
N GLU A 298 24.18 36.56 -40.59
CA GLU A 298 22.88 36.74 -39.93
C GLU A 298 22.24 35.38 -39.69
N VAL A 299 21.66 35.19 -38.50
CA VAL A 299 20.84 34.02 -38.18
C VAL A 299 19.50 34.50 -37.64
N THR A 300 18.43 33.99 -38.23
CA THR A 300 17.06 34.26 -37.79
C THR A 300 16.35 32.97 -37.39
N PHE A 301 15.38 33.06 -36.48
CA PHE A 301 14.66 31.91 -35.94
C PHE A 301 13.15 32.07 -36.15
N GLU A 302 12.48 30.98 -36.51
CA GLU A 302 11.03 30.90 -36.63
C GLU A 302 10.50 29.64 -35.93
N PRO A 303 9.76 29.79 -34.81
CA PRO A 303 9.46 31.04 -34.10
C PRO A 303 10.69 31.65 -33.40
N LYS A 304 10.69 32.97 -33.18
CA LYS A 304 11.76 33.68 -32.44
C LYS A 304 11.78 33.37 -30.95
N GLN A 305 10.63 33.01 -30.39
CA GLN A 305 10.44 32.71 -28.98
C GLN A 305 9.42 31.59 -28.82
N ILE A 306 9.63 30.71 -27.85
CA ILE A 306 8.68 29.66 -27.46
C ILE A 306 8.05 30.10 -26.13
N ALA A 307 6.76 30.47 -26.16
CA ALA A 307 6.07 31.01 -24.99
C ALA A 307 6.03 30.03 -23.81
N LYS A 308 5.82 28.75 -24.09
CA LYS A 308 5.78 27.68 -23.09
C LYS A 308 6.23 26.36 -23.70
N LEU A 309 7.08 25.63 -23.00
CA LEU A 309 7.43 24.25 -23.31
C LEU A 309 7.26 23.39 -22.05
N GLU A 310 6.27 22.50 -22.08
CA GLU A 310 5.99 21.62 -20.94
C GLU A 310 7.17 20.69 -20.63
N ALA A 311 7.28 20.28 -19.36
CA ALA A 311 8.27 19.30 -18.94
C ALA A 311 8.20 18.01 -19.79
N GLY A 312 9.36 17.53 -20.24
CA GLY A 312 9.52 16.35 -21.09
C GLY A 312 9.09 16.54 -22.55
N LYS A 313 8.66 17.74 -22.98
CA LYS A 313 8.26 18.00 -24.37
C LYS A 313 9.39 18.59 -25.20
N THR A 314 9.28 18.37 -26.50
CA THR A 314 10.15 18.94 -27.52
C THR A 314 9.33 19.79 -28.49
N THR A 315 9.99 20.79 -29.08
CA THR A 315 9.43 21.59 -30.17
C THR A 315 10.50 21.84 -31.22
N GLU A 316 10.08 22.02 -32.46
CA GLU A 316 10.98 22.35 -33.56
C GLU A 316 11.00 23.86 -33.81
N VAL A 317 12.16 24.37 -34.20
CA VAL A 317 12.40 25.77 -34.57
C VAL A 317 13.22 25.78 -35.85
N THR A 318 12.84 26.58 -36.84
CA THR A 318 13.64 26.75 -38.05
C THR A 318 14.64 27.89 -37.84
N ALA A 319 15.93 27.60 -37.97
CA ALA A 319 16.99 28.59 -38.03
C ALA A 319 17.42 28.83 -39.48
N THR A 320 17.37 30.08 -39.94
CA THR A 320 17.87 30.48 -41.25
C THR A 320 19.20 31.18 -41.10
N ILE A 321 20.27 30.54 -41.55
CA ILE A 321 21.64 31.05 -41.56
C ILE A 321 21.89 31.71 -42.91
N LYS A 322 22.29 32.98 -42.90
CA LYS A 322 22.70 33.75 -44.08
C LYS A 322 24.19 34.07 -43.97
N ALA A 323 24.97 33.52 -44.89
CA ALA A 323 26.40 33.76 -44.94
C ALA A 323 26.71 35.10 -45.62
N ASP A 324 27.80 35.77 -45.22
CA ASP A 324 28.32 36.95 -45.90
C ASP A 324 28.56 36.64 -47.39
N GLU A 325 28.21 37.56 -48.29
CA GLU A 325 28.52 37.50 -49.71
C GLU A 325 30.02 37.41 -49.98
N LYS A 326 30.83 37.95 -49.06
CA LYS A 326 32.30 37.93 -49.11
C LYS A 326 32.91 36.81 -48.27
N ALA A 327 32.10 35.86 -47.78
CA ALA A 327 32.61 34.73 -47.01
C ALA A 327 33.61 33.92 -47.84
N ILE A 328 34.76 33.60 -47.24
CA ILE A 328 35.80 32.79 -47.86
C ILE A 328 35.39 31.32 -47.70
N ALA A 329 35.72 30.47 -48.69
CA ALA A 329 35.51 29.03 -48.54
C ALA A 329 36.31 28.50 -47.33
N GLY A 330 35.62 27.83 -46.42
CA GLY A 330 36.20 27.42 -45.14
C GLY A 330 35.15 26.88 -44.18
N ASP A 331 35.59 26.53 -42.98
CA ASP A 331 34.71 26.01 -41.92
C ASP A 331 34.55 27.07 -40.83
N TYR A 332 33.30 27.41 -40.53
CA TYR A 332 32.93 28.46 -39.60
C TYR A 332 32.16 27.86 -38.43
N VAL A 333 32.21 28.52 -37.28
CA VAL A 333 31.41 28.15 -36.11
C VAL A 333 30.29 29.16 -35.94
N VAL A 334 29.06 28.66 -35.79
CA VAL A 334 27.88 29.43 -35.39
C VAL A 334 27.37 28.82 -34.09
N SER A 335 27.47 29.57 -33.00
CA SER A 335 26.91 29.15 -31.71
C SER A 335 25.45 29.56 -31.66
N MET A 336 24.55 28.61 -31.43
CA MET A 336 23.13 28.88 -31.21
C MET A 336 22.77 28.53 -29.77
N THR A 337 22.03 29.42 -29.11
CA THR A 337 21.66 29.28 -27.70
C THR A 337 20.15 29.33 -27.56
N SER A 338 19.57 28.34 -26.88
CA SER A 338 18.20 28.41 -26.33
C SER A 338 18.27 28.81 -24.86
N ARG A 339 17.56 29.86 -24.46
CA ARG A 339 17.61 30.41 -23.11
C ARG A 339 16.22 30.68 -22.55
N ALA A 340 15.93 30.13 -21.38
CA ALA A 340 14.87 30.54 -20.46
C ALA A 340 15.47 31.30 -19.27
N ALA A 341 14.63 31.81 -18.36
CA ALA A 341 15.11 32.50 -17.16
C ALA A 341 15.91 31.56 -16.24
N GLU A 342 15.50 30.29 -16.15
CA GLU A 342 16.01 29.29 -15.22
C GLU A 342 17.08 28.38 -15.82
N ALA A 343 17.11 28.24 -17.16
CA ALA A 343 17.98 27.29 -17.85
C ALA A 343 18.44 27.80 -19.23
N SER A 344 19.62 27.36 -19.68
CA SER A 344 20.13 27.65 -21.01
C SER A 344 20.92 26.48 -21.58
N SER A 345 20.92 26.36 -22.91
CA SER A 345 21.71 25.38 -23.66
C SER A 345 22.28 26.00 -24.92
N GLU A 346 23.57 25.75 -25.15
CA GLU A 346 24.29 26.19 -26.34
C GLU A 346 24.66 24.98 -27.20
N ALA A 347 24.51 25.13 -28.52
CA ALA A 347 24.94 24.18 -29.52
C ALA A 347 25.85 24.87 -30.55
N GLN A 348 27.05 24.34 -30.75
CA GLN A 348 28.04 24.87 -31.69
C GLN A 348 27.90 24.17 -33.05
N PHE A 349 27.47 24.91 -34.07
CA PHE A 349 27.29 24.41 -35.42
C PHE A 349 28.54 24.68 -36.28
N ARG A 350 29.04 23.64 -36.95
CA ARG A 350 30.09 23.75 -37.97
C ARG A 350 29.46 24.01 -39.34
N VAL A 351 29.75 25.17 -39.92
CA VAL A 351 29.18 25.62 -41.19
C VAL A 351 30.25 25.71 -42.26
N ALA A 352 30.21 24.78 -43.22
CA ALA A 352 31.13 24.78 -44.35
C ALA A 352 30.65 25.75 -45.45
N VAL A 353 31.45 26.78 -45.73
CA VAL A 353 31.20 27.72 -46.82
C VAL A 353 31.76 27.18 -48.13
N LYS A 354 30.89 27.07 -49.14
CA LYS A 354 31.24 26.65 -50.50
C LYS A 354 31.19 27.84 -51.46
N THR A 355 32.02 27.80 -52.49
CA THR A 355 31.98 28.76 -53.59
C THR A 355 30.85 28.42 -54.55
N SER A 356 30.22 29.45 -55.12
CA SER A 356 29.14 29.26 -56.09
C SER A 356 29.67 28.63 -57.38
N MET A 357 29.09 27.48 -57.77
CA MET A 357 29.46 26.76 -59.00
C MET A 357 29.01 27.50 -60.28
N LEU A 358 28.16 28.53 -60.15
CA LEU A 358 27.67 29.34 -61.28
C LEU A 358 28.81 30.06 -62.02
N TRP A 359 29.82 30.53 -61.30
CA TRP A 359 31.00 31.14 -61.91
C TRP A 359 31.83 30.15 -62.71
N GLY A 360 31.90 28.89 -62.26
CA GLY A 360 32.53 27.82 -63.01
C GLY A 360 31.84 27.58 -64.34
N TRP A 361 30.51 27.49 -64.33
CA TRP A 361 29.71 27.34 -65.55
C TRP A 361 29.77 28.55 -66.48
N LEU A 362 29.77 29.78 -65.95
CA LEU A 362 29.97 30.98 -66.75
C LEU A 362 31.34 30.97 -67.46
N GLY A 363 32.39 30.55 -66.75
CA GLY A 363 33.71 30.36 -67.34
C GLY A 363 33.71 29.35 -68.49
N VAL A 364 33.05 28.20 -68.31
CA VAL A 364 32.89 27.19 -69.38
C VAL A 364 32.10 27.76 -70.56
N LEU A 365 31.04 28.52 -70.31
CA LEU A 365 30.21 29.13 -71.36
C LEU A 365 30.99 30.18 -72.17
N ILE A 366 31.82 30.99 -71.51
CA ILE A 366 32.75 31.92 -72.17
C ILE A 366 33.76 31.16 -73.03
N ILE A 367 34.37 30.08 -72.51
CA ILE A 367 35.31 29.25 -73.26
C ILE A 367 34.65 28.65 -74.51
N LEU A 368 33.44 28.10 -74.38
CA LEU A 368 32.65 27.57 -75.50
C LEU A 368 32.30 28.68 -76.51
N GLY A 369 31.93 29.86 -76.03
CA GLY A 369 31.65 31.03 -76.87
C GLY A 369 32.86 31.47 -77.69
N VAL A 370 34.05 31.53 -77.06
CA VAL A 370 35.32 31.85 -77.74
C VAL A 370 35.66 30.77 -78.77
N MET A 371 35.57 29.48 -78.40
CA MET A 371 35.82 28.38 -79.34
C MET A 371 34.86 28.41 -80.53
N GLY A 372 33.58 28.68 -80.30
CA GLY A 372 32.58 28.84 -81.35
C GLY A 372 32.87 30.04 -82.26
N GLY A 373 33.28 31.18 -81.70
CA GLY A 373 33.67 32.37 -82.45
C GLY A 373 34.91 32.15 -83.33
N VAL A 374 35.94 31.48 -82.80
CA VAL A 374 37.14 31.10 -83.56
C VAL A 374 36.79 30.15 -84.70
N TYR A 375 35.97 29.12 -84.44
CA TYR A 375 35.48 28.20 -85.46
C TYR A 375 34.71 28.93 -86.59
N TYR A 376 33.84 29.88 -86.23
CA TYR A 376 33.10 30.69 -87.20
C TYR A 376 34.03 31.57 -88.06
N LEU A 377 35.04 32.19 -87.45
CA LEU A 377 36.06 32.97 -88.16
C LEU A 377 36.85 32.13 -89.16
N PHE A 378 37.33 30.94 -88.76
CA PHE A 378 38.00 30.01 -89.67
C PHE A 378 37.09 29.57 -90.82
N ARG A 379 35.81 29.29 -90.54
CA ARG A 379 34.83 28.90 -91.59
C ARG A 379 34.54 30.03 -92.58
N THR A 380 34.49 31.28 -92.12
CA THR A 380 34.04 32.43 -92.94
C THR A 380 35.20 33.10 -93.69
N TYR A 381 36.37 33.22 -93.05
CA TYR A 381 37.53 33.95 -93.58
C TYR A 381 38.74 33.07 -93.90
N GLY A 382 38.76 31.80 -93.47
CA GLY A 382 39.85 30.86 -93.75
C GLY A 382 39.77 30.15 -95.11
N ARG A 383 38.78 30.49 -95.95
CA ARG A 383 38.65 29.95 -97.33
C ARG A 383 39.16 30.97 -98.35
N ARG A 384 40.48 31.18 -98.36
CA ARG A 384 41.24 31.74 -99.48
C ARG A 384 42.54 31.00 -99.63
#